data_AF-A0A353CUZ3-F1
#
_entry.id   AF-A0A353CUZ3-F1
#
_cell.length_a   1.000
_cell.length_b   1.000
_cell.length_c   1.000
_cell.angle_alpha   90.00
_cell.angle_beta   90.00
_cell.angle_gamma   90.00
#
_symmetry.space_group_name_H-M   'P 1'
#
loop_
_entity.id
_entity.type
_entity.pdbx_description
1 polymer ?
#
loop_
_entity_poly.entity_id
_entity_poly.type
_entity_poly.pdbx_seq_one_letter_code
_entity_poly.pdbx_strand_id
1 'polypeptide(L)'
;MKKTNIVLALAWLVLNSAPLAAAPQRPFSRLDAYDENGWVKGFAHKRAEVRVPEPGEPAAVDMEPEEPADIGEPREDEVPAGLQDTETPASEPAQDAGPAGEPVKDAILPPDFDAGKAAQLAETARRNNAGRFLSRCYEFVANFMEWSGIIKPWQWSWLGIGPWSAADFATWANANPAAMRKHISMARIKTPEKISDLPVGGIVVYQRGACGFSSRHGHIEVVVSPGRLCSDGCQPAYQECFGNPGIRSRISVYVPVKKERDEN
;
A
#
# COMPACT_ATOMS: atom_id res chain seq x y z
N MET A 1 51.20 46.69 -40.46
CA MET A 1 50.02 46.46 -41.33
C MET A 1 49.00 45.64 -40.53
N LYS A 2 47.88 46.26 -40.12
CA LYS A 2 46.81 45.63 -39.33
C LYS A 2 45.85 44.92 -40.29
N LYS A 3 45.62 43.61 -40.12
CA LYS A 3 44.59 42.86 -40.84
C LYS A 3 43.41 42.61 -39.91
N THR A 4 42.34 43.34 -40.14
CA THR A 4 41.02 43.16 -39.55
C THR A 4 40.32 42.06 -40.33
N ASN A 5 39.99 40.93 -39.69
CA ASN A 5 39.14 39.91 -40.30
C ASN A 5 37.73 40.05 -39.74
N ILE A 6 36.86 40.55 -40.61
CA ILE A 6 35.41 40.52 -40.53
C ILE A 6 35.00 39.08 -40.82
N VAL A 7 34.42 38.38 -39.84
CA VAL A 7 33.66 37.15 -40.10
C VAL A 7 32.19 37.47 -39.87
N LEU A 8 31.46 37.36 -40.97
CA LEU A 8 30.04 37.63 -41.13
C LEU A 8 29.17 36.84 -40.14
N ALA A 9 28.17 37.54 -39.64
CA ALA A 9 26.99 37.01 -38.99
C ALA A 9 26.22 36.09 -39.96
N LEU A 10 26.22 34.79 -39.68
CA LEU A 10 25.23 33.85 -40.20
C LEU A 10 24.12 33.73 -39.16
N ALA A 11 23.18 34.69 -39.23
CA ALA A 11 21.90 34.63 -38.53
C ALA A 11 21.05 33.53 -39.18
N TRP A 12 21.20 32.31 -38.67
CA TRP A 12 20.28 31.21 -38.96
C TRP A 12 18.96 31.50 -38.26
N LEU A 13 17.95 31.79 -39.09
CA LEU A 13 16.55 31.88 -38.74
C LEU A 13 16.04 30.47 -38.36
N VAL A 14 16.28 30.02 -37.12
CA VAL A 14 15.61 28.85 -36.58
C VAL A 14 14.21 29.28 -36.19
N LEU A 15 13.23 28.92 -37.01
CA LEU A 15 11.81 29.01 -36.68
C LEU A 15 11.57 28.30 -35.33
N ASN A 16 11.19 29.09 -34.33
CA ASN A 16 10.58 28.62 -33.09
C ASN A 16 9.21 28.02 -33.43
N SER A 17 9.18 26.76 -33.84
CA SER A 17 7.98 25.94 -33.73
C SER A 17 7.81 25.58 -32.26
N ALA A 18 7.12 26.43 -31.51
CA ALA A 18 6.66 26.07 -30.17
C ALA A 18 5.80 24.80 -30.31
N PRO A 19 6.11 23.70 -29.59
CA PRO A 19 5.25 22.54 -29.60
C PRO A 19 3.87 22.98 -29.09
N LEU A 20 2.83 22.66 -29.86
CA LEU A 20 1.45 22.74 -29.40
C LEU A 20 1.38 22.04 -28.05
N ALA A 21 1.12 22.81 -26.99
CA ALA A 21 0.92 22.27 -25.67
C ALA A 21 -0.16 21.18 -25.77
N ALA A 22 0.22 19.93 -25.53
CA ALA A 22 -0.72 18.83 -25.50
C ALA A 22 -1.84 19.20 -24.52
N ALA A 23 -3.09 19.05 -24.96
CA ALA A 23 -4.23 19.25 -24.09
C ALA A 23 -4.02 18.42 -22.81
N PRO A 24 -4.29 18.97 -21.62
CA PRO A 24 -4.15 18.22 -20.37
C PRO A 24 -5.02 16.98 -20.50
N GLN A 25 -4.37 15.81 -20.62
CA GLN A 25 -5.09 14.54 -20.53
C GLN A 25 -5.78 14.55 -19.17
N ARG A 26 -7.10 14.46 -19.16
CA ARG A 26 -7.84 14.28 -17.92
C ARG A 26 -7.22 13.08 -17.21
N PRO A 27 -6.79 13.20 -15.95
CA PRO A 27 -6.26 12.04 -15.25
C PRO A 27 -7.34 10.97 -15.30
N PHE A 28 -6.97 9.78 -15.78
CA PHE A 28 -7.85 8.63 -15.78
C PHE A 28 -8.29 8.43 -14.33
N SER A 29 -9.54 8.74 -14.01
CA SER A 29 -10.02 8.58 -12.64
C SER A 29 -10.07 7.08 -12.38
N ARG A 30 -9.31 6.61 -11.38
CA ARG A 30 -9.31 5.20 -10.96
C ARG A 30 -10.75 4.71 -10.78
N LEU A 31 -11.64 5.56 -10.25
CA LEU A 31 -13.06 5.27 -10.03
C LEU A 31 -13.83 4.92 -11.32
N ASP A 32 -13.43 5.45 -12.48
CA ASP A 32 -14.13 5.17 -13.74
C ASP A 32 -13.88 3.73 -14.21
N ALA A 33 -12.74 3.14 -13.82
CA ALA A 33 -12.37 1.78 -14.18
C ALA A 33 -13.07 0.72 -13.33
N TYR A 34 -13.74 1.07 -12.23
CA TYR A 34 -14.38 0.11 -11.33
C TYR A 34 -15.89 0.35 -11.18
N ASP A 35 -16.65 -0.70 -10.87
CA ASP A 35 -18.08 -0.66 -10.55
C ASP A 35 -18.33 -0.35 -9.06
N GLU A 36 -19.61 -0.27 -8.67
CA GLU A 36 -20.05 0.02 -7.30
C GLU A 36 -19.63 -1.03 -6.26
N ASN A 37 -19.28 -2.23 -6.71
CA ASN A 37 -18.76 -3.31 -5.88
C ASN A 37 -17.23 -3.33 -5.85
N GLY A 38 -16.59 -2.41 -6.58
CA GLY A 38 -15.16 -2.32 -6.70
C GLY A 38 -14.55 -3.31 -7.69
N TRP A 39 -15.29 -3.82 -8.67
CA TRP A 39 -14.72 -4.66 -9.74
C TRP A 39 -14.36 -3.85 -10.96
N VAL A 40 -13.34 -4.27 -11.71
CA VAL A 40 -12.99 -3.58 -12.96
C VAL A 40 -14.12 -3.73 -13.97
N LYS A 41 -14.69 -2.61 -14.44
CA LYS A 41 -15.71 -2.61 -15.48
C LYS A 41 -15.16 -3.27 -16.75
N GLY A 42 -15.85 -4.32 -17.22
CA GLY A 42 -15.47 -5.06 -18.43
C GLY A 42 -14.50 -6.24 -18.21
N PHE A 43 -14.09 -6.50 -16.96
CA PHE A 43 -13.32 -7.70 -16.64
C PHE A 43 -14.28 -8.78 -16.10
N ALA A 44 -14.67 -9.70 -16.97
CA ALA A 44 -15.40 -10.89 -16.52
C ALA A 44 -14.44 -11.73 -15.68
N HIS A 45 -14.76 -11.95 -14.40
CA HIS A 45 -14.10 -12.99 -13.65
C HIS A 45 -14.21 -14.30 -14.44
N LYS A 46 -13.08 -14.97 -14.68
CA LYS A 46 -13.10 -16.42 -14.58
C LYS A 46 -13.56 -16.69 -13.15
N ARG A 47 -14.88 -16.79 -12.94
CA ARG A 47 -15.41 -17.49 -11.77
C ARG A 47 -14.63 -18.79 -11.76
N ALA A 48 -13.94 -19.08 -10.65
CA ALA A 48 -13.63 -20.47 -10.37
C ALA A 48 -14.98 -21.17 -10.54
N GLU A 49 -15.09 -22.00 -11.58
CA GLU A 49 -16.30 -22.77 -11.81
C GLU A 49 -16.57 -23.44 -10.48
N VAL A 50 -17.66 -23.01 -9.83
CA VAL A 50 -18.21 -23.76 -8.70
C VAL A 50 -18.48 -25.11 -9.32
N ARG A 51 -17.64 -26.09 -8.98
CA ARG A 51 -17.80 -27.46 -9.45
C ARG A 51 -19.20 -27.86 -9.01
N VAL A 52 -20.11 -27.91 -9.98
CA VAL A 52 -21.41 -28.51 -9.76
C VAL A 52 -21.10 -29.98 -9.49
N PRO A 53 -21.41 -30.52 -8.31
CA PRO A 53 -21.12 -31.91 -8.01
C PRO A 53 -21.81 -32.79 -9.07
N GLU A 54 -21.09 -33.78 -9.58
CA GLU A 54 -21.67 -34.68 -10.57
C GLU A 54 -22.81 -35.51 -9.94
N PRO A 55 -23.81 -35.94 -10.72
CA PRO A 55 -24.90 -36.78 -10.21
C PRO A 55 -24.33 -38.06 -9.58
N GLY A 56 -24.34 -38.11 -8.23
CA GLY A 56 -23.79 -39.23 -7.46
C GLY A 56 -22.69 -38.86 -6.45
N GLU A 57 -22.16 -37.63 -6.46
CA GLU A 57 -21.36 -37.13 -5.34
C GLU A 57 -22.28 -36.91 -4.11
N PRO A 58 -21.94 -37.44 -2.93
CA PRO A 58 -22.74 -37.21 -1.73
C PRO A 58 -22.77 -35.71 -1.44
N ALA A 59 -23.97 -35.15 -1.35
CA ALA A 59 -24.17 -33.75 -0.97
C ALA A 59 -23.41 -33.49 0.33
N ALA A 60 -22.61 -32.42 0.34
CA ALA A 60 -22.02 -31.92 1.58
C ALA A 60 -23.18 -31.72 2.58
N VAL A 61 -23.05 -32.34 3.74
CA VAL A 61 -24.06 -32.33 4.79
C VAL A 61 -24.35 -30.86 5.12
N ASP A 62 -25.58 -30.43 4.85
CA ASP A 62 -26.09 -29.12 5.26
C ASP A 62 -25.95 -29.02 6.78
N MET A 63 -24.90 -28.33 7.24
CA MET A 63 -24.85 -27.86 8.60
C MET A 63 -25.88 -26.75 8.72
N GLU A 64 -27.01 -27.07 9.33
CA GLU A 64 -27.98 -26.06 9.77
C GLU A 64 -27.24 -24.96 10.55
N PRO A 65 -27.44 -23.69 10.21
CA PRO A 65 -26.88 -22.60 10.98
C PRO A 65 -27.49 -22.64 12.38
N GLU A 66 -26.66 -22.85 13.40
CA GLU A 66 -27.06 -22.68 14.79
C GLU A 66 -27.64 -21.27 14.96
N GLU A 67 -28.85 -21.19 15.52
CA GLU A 67 -29.50 -19.92 15.82
C GLU A 67 -28.57 -19.05 16.68
N PRO A 68 -28.37 -17.76 16.32
CA PRO A 68 -27.57 -16.88 17.14
C PRO A 68 -28.24 -16.72 18.51
N ALA A 69 -27.46 -16.99 19.56
CA ALA A 69 -27.89 -16.78 20.94
C ALA A 69 -28.40 -15.34 21.12
N ASP A 70 -29.59 -15.22 21.70
CA ASP A 70 -30.25 -13.98 22.11
C ASP A 70 -29.35 -13.21 23.09
N ILE A 71 -28.65 -12.21 22.57
CA ILE A 71 -27.82 -11.30 23.36
C ILE A 71 -28.77 -10.17 23.79
N GLY A 72 -29.32 -10.31 25.00
CA GLY A 72 -30.29 -9.38 25.56
C GLY A 72 -29.86 -7.92 25.46
N GLU A 73 -30.84 -7.08 25.12
CA GLU A 73 -30.70 -5.63 24.96
C GLU A 73 -30.06 -4.98 26.20
N PRO A 74 -29.02 -4.14 26.03
CA PRO A 74 -28.47 -3.39 27.15
C PRO A 74 -29.49 -2.37 27.67
N ARG A 75 -29.76 -2.41 28.97
CA ARG A 75 -30.60 -1.43 29.68
C ARG A 75 -29.98 -0.03 29.57
N GLU A 76 -30.81 0.95 29.24
CA GLU A 76 -30.42 2.35 28.97
C GLU A 76 -30.20 3.20 30.24
N ASP A 77 -30.28 2.62 31.44
CA ASP A 77 -30.29 3.37 32.70
C ASP A 77 -28.98 3.23 33.49
N GLU A 78 -27.87 3.79 33.01
CA GLU A 78 -26.70 4.10 33.87
C GLU A 78 -25.71 5.02 33.14
N VAL A 79 -26.03 6.32 33.07
CA VAL A 79 -25.09 7.38 32.68
C VAL A 79 -24.61 8.11 33.94
N PRO A 80 -23.39 7.87 34.46
CA PRO A 80 -22.82 8.70 35.49
C PRO A 80 -22.44 10.07 34.90
N ALA A 81 -23.06 11.12 35.42
CA ALA A 81 -22.70 12.50 35.16
C ALA A 81 -21.32 12.81 35.75
N GLY A 82 -20.38 13.21 34.90
CA GLY A 82 -19.14 13.84 35.35
C GLY A 82 -17.94 13.56 34.47
N LEU A 83 -17.76 14.34 33.39
CA LEU A 83 -16.44 14.57 32.82
C LEU A 83 -16.31 16.05 32.49
N GLN A 84 -15.39 16.66 33.22
CA GLN A 84 -15.00 18.06 33.13
C GLN A 84 -14.17 18.28 31.86
N ASP A 85 -14.41 19.41 31.21
CA ASP A 85 -13.63 19.93 30.11
C ASP A 85 -12.16 20.13 30.53
N THR A 86 -11.26 19.28 30.02
CA THR A 86 -9.82 19.56 30.04
C THR A 86 -9.39 19.96 28.64
N GLU A 87 -8.96 21.22 28.54
CA GLU A 87 -8.41 21.86 27.36
C GLU A 87 -7.35 20.99 26.65
N THR A 88 -7.55 20.78 25.36
CA THR A 88 -6.57 20.17 24.44
C THR A 88 -5.39 21.12 24.25
N PRO A 89 -4.15 20.80 24.67
CA PRO A 89 -3.00 21.60 24.33
C PRO A 89 -2.67 21.41 22.85
N ALA A 90 -2.40 22.53 22.17
CA ALA A 90 -1.99 22.58 20.78
C ALA A 90 -0.76 21.69 20.55
N SER A 91 -0.90 20.71 19.67
CA SER A 91 0.15 19.80 19.25
C SER A 91 1.25 20.57 18.50
N GLU A 92 2.42 20.67 19.11
CA GLU A 92 3.66 21.10 18.46
C GLU A 92 4.05 20.13 17.32
N PRO A 93 4.57 20.64 16.18
CA PRO A 93 5.06 19.79 15.12
C PRO A 93 6.38 19.13 15.53
N ALA A 94 6.33 17.81 15.77
CA ALA A 94 7.53 17.00 16.04
C ALA A 94 8.48 17.04 14.82
N GLN A 95 9.49 17.90 14.89
CA GLN A 95 10.67 17.90 14.05
C GLN A 95 11.77 17.14 14.79
N ASP A 96 11.87 15.83 14.56
CA ASP A 96 13.10 15.12 14.92
C ASP A 96 13.49 14.17 13.79
N ALA A 97 14.39 14.66 12.94
CA ALA A 97 15.10 13.86 11.97
C ALA A 97 16.28 13.20 12.70
N GLY A 98 15.98 12.15 13.46
CA GLY A 98 17.00 11.35 14.13
C GLY A 98 18.02 10.78 13.14
N PRO A 99 19.27 10.54 13.59
CA PRO A 99 20.35 10.04 12.72
C PRO A 99 19.95 8.72 12.07
N ALA A 100 20.35 8.54 10.80
CA ALA A 100 20.15 7.31 10.04
C ALA A 100 20.74 6.12 10.82
N GLY A 101 19.88 5.37 11.51
CA GLY A 101 20.28 4.23 12.34
C GLY A 101 21.03 3.18 11.53
N GLU A 102 21.99 2.51 12.18
CA GLU A 102 22.75 1.40 11.60
C GLU A 102 21.82 0.31 11.00
N PRO A 103 22.21 -0.30 9.88
CA PRO A 103 21.40 -1.32 9.21
C PRO A 103 21.22 -2.55 10.11
N VAL A 104 19.96 -2.96 10.28
CA VAL A 104 19.54 -4.03 11.19
C VAL A 104 20.01 -5.40 10.72
N LYS A 105 20.64 -6.17 11.62
CA LYS A 105 21.28 -7.47 11.35
C LYS A 105 20.31 -8.64 11.12
N ASP A 106 19.05 -8.54 11.52
CA ASP A 106 18.11 -9.68 11.57
C ASP A 106 17.02 -9.66 10.49
N ALA A 107 16.82 -8.53 9.81
CA ALA A 107 15.95 -8.48 8.64
C ALA A 107 16.69 -9.11 7.45
N ILE A 108 16.41 -10.38 7.17
CA ILE A 108 16.94 -11.05 5.98
C ILE A 108 16.24 -10.43 4.77
N LEU A 109 16.83 -9.34 4.27
CA LEU A 109 16.42 -8.71 3.03
C LEU A 109 16.77 -9.61 1.85
N PRO A 110 15.96 -9.62 0.79
CA PRO A 110 16.33 -10.30 -0.45
C PRO A 110 17.66 -9.76 -0.98
N PRO A 111 18.51 -10.59 -1.59
CA PRO A 111 19.81 -10.15 -2.14
C PRO A 111 19.65 -9.08 -3.23
N ASP A 112 18.49 -9.02 -3.86
CA ASP A 112 18.11 -8.04 -4.87
C ASP A 112 17.22 -6.92 -4.33
N PHE A 113 17.20 -6.68 -3.01
CA PHE A 113 16.52 -5.53 -2.41
C PHE A 113 16.91 -4.22 -3.11
N ASP A 114 15.90 -3.42 -3.46
CA ASP A 114 16.08 -2.13 -4.13
C ASP A 114 15.92 -0.99 -3.13
N ALA A 115 17.01 -0.63 -2.47
CA ALA A 115 17.06 0.44 -1.49
C ALA A 115 16.66 1.81 -2.08
N GLY A 116 16.97 2.07 -3.36
CA GLY A 116 16.61 3.32 -4.02
C GLY A 116 15.10 3.43 -4.24
N LYS A 117 14.47 2.35 -4.71
CA LYS A 117 13.01 2.28 -4.86
C LYS A 117 12.30 2.31 -3.50
N ALA A 118 12.86 1.65 -2.49
CA ALA A 118 12.35 1.68 -1.12
C ALA A 118 12.38 3.10 -0.52
N ALA A 119 13.49 3.82 -0.65
CA ALA A 119 13.58 5.21 -0.22
C ALA A 119 12.59 6.11 -0.98
N GLN A 120 12.41 5.89 -2.29
CA GLN A 120 11.41 6.61 -3.08
C GLN A 120 9.99 6.37 -2.55
N LEU A 121 9.62 5.12 -2.24
CA LEU A 121 8.29 4.79 -1.70
C LEU A 121 8.06 5.43 -0.33
N ALA A 122 9.05 5.33 0.57
CA ALA A 122 8.99 5.97 1.88
C ALA A 122 8.79 7.49 1.76
N GLU A 123 9.55 8.15 0.88
CA GLU A 123 9.44 9.59 0.68
C GLU A 123 8.10 10.00 0.06
N THR A 124 7.59 9.23 -0.91
CA THR A 124 6.27 9.44 -1.50
C THR A 124 5.17 9.35 -0.43
N ALA A 125 5.20 8.33 0.42
CA ALA A 125 4.22 8.17 1.50
C ALA A 125 4.31 9.30 2.54
N ARG A 126 5.53 9.70 2.91
CA ARG A 126 5.77 10.79 3.85
C ARG A 126 5.26 12.14 3.33
N ARG A 127 5.39 12.43 2.03
CA ARG A 127 4.95 13.71 1.43
C ARG A 127 3.45 13.78 1.13
N ASN A 128 2.83 12.65 0.82
CA ASN A 128 1.48 12.63 0.23
C ASN A 128 0.43 11.95 1.10
N ASN A 129 0.72 11.68 2.38
CA ASN A 129 -0.33 11.34 3.34
C ASN A 129 -1.25 12.56 3.58
N ALA A 130 -2.49 12.31 4.02
CA ALA A 130 -3.48 13.37 4.26
C ALA A 130 -3.24 14.16 5.56
N GLY A 131 -2.25 13.78 6.37
CA GLY A 131 -2.01 14.33 7.71
C GLY A 131 -3.06 13.90 8.76
N ARG A 132 -4.05 13.09 8.38
CA ARG A 132 -5.10 12.56 9.25
C ARG A 132 -5.63 11.22 8.71
N PHE A 133 -6.22 10.42 9.59
CA PHE A 133 -6.80 9.12 9.21
C PHE A 133 -8.18 9.33 8.57
N LEU A 134 -8.31 8.90 7.31
CA LEU A 134 -9.51 9.02 6.48
C LEU A 134 -10.22 7.67 6.27
N SER A 135 -9.73 6.60 6.90
CA SER A 135 -10.15 5.21 6.62
C SER A 135 -9.94 4.81 5.16
N ARG A 136 -8.94 5.40 4.49
CA ARG A 136 -8.60 5.17 3.07
C ARG A 136 -7.18 4.65 2.93
N CYS A 137 -6.66 3.97 3.95
CA CYS A 137 -5.26 3.51 4.01
C CYS A 137 -4.84 2.74 2.75
N TYR A 138 -5.69 1.85 2.23
CA TYR A 138 -5.41 1.10 1.00
C TYR A 138 -5.23 1.99 -0.22
N GLU A 139 -6.15 2.95 -0.41
CA GLU A 139 -6.11 3.83 -1.57
C GLU A 139 -4.85 4.70 -1.57
N PHE A 140 -4.47 5.23 -0.40
CA PHE A 140 -3.25 6.03 -0.26
C PHE A 140 -2.01 5.21 -0.56
N VAL A 141 -1.88 4.01 0.02
CA VAL A 141 -0.73 3.15 -0.25
C VAL A 141 -0.67 2.73 -1.72
N ALA A 142 -1.81 2.42 -2.35
CA ALA A 142 -1.86 2.10 -3.77
C ALA A 142 -1.40 3.30 -4.63
N ASN A 143 -1.83 4.52 -4.30
CA ASN A 143 -1.35 5.73 -4.95
C ASN A 143 0.15 5.95 -4.73
N PHE A 144 0.67 5.66 -3.53
CA PHE A 144 2.11 5.75 -3.27
C PHE A 144 2.90 4.77 -4.13
N MET A 145 2.44 3.51 -4.25
CA MET A 145 3.04 2.52 -5.13
C MET A 145 3.06 2.98 -6.59
N GLU A 146 1.97 3.62 -7.06
CA GLU A 146 1.89 4.18 -8.41
C GLU A 146 2.87 5.35 -8.62
N TRP A 147 2.87 6.32 -7.70
CA TRP A 147 3.74 7.50 -7.79
C TRP A 147 5.22 7.19 -7.63
N SER A 148 5.56 6.11 -6.92
CA SER A 148 6.93 5.61 -6.82
C SER A 148 7.33 4.68 -7.98
N GLY A 149 6.40 4.39 -8.90
CA GLY A 149 6.63 3.55 -10.07
C GLY A 149 6.84 2.08 -9.74
N ILE A 150 6.33 1.61 -8.61
CA ILE A 150 6.32 0.18 -8.23
C ILE A 150 5.30 -0.57 -9.10
N ILE A 151 4.16 0.05 -9.35
CA ILE A 151 3.08 -0.49 -10.18
C ILE A 151 2.50 0.60 -11.06
N LYS A 152 2.08 0.25 -12.28
CA LYS A 152 1.35 1.17 -13.16
C LYS A 152 -0.16 1.03 -12.95
N PRO A 153 -0.96 2.10 -13.16
CA PRO A 153 -2.42 2.05 -12.93
C PRO A 153 -3.14 0.89 -13.62
N TRP A 154 -2.78 0.56 -14.87
CA TRP A 154 -3.40 -0.53 -15.62
C TRP A 154 -3.02 -1.93 -15.10
N GLN A 155 -1.91 -2.06 -14.36
CA GLN A 155 -1.47 -3.35 -13.85
C GLN A 155 -2.35 -3.87 -12.72
N TRP A 156 -2.99 -3.00 -11.92
CA TRP A 156 -3.92 -3.44 -10.87
C TRP A 156 -5.02 -4.34 -11.42
N SER A 157 -5.67 -3.89 -12.49
CA SER A 157 -6.71 -4.61 -13.19
C SER A 157 -6.17 -5.87 -13.87
N TRP A 158 -5.10 -5.74 -14.65
CA TRP A 158 -4.51 -6.86 -15.39
C TRP A 158 -4.05 -8.00 -14.47
N LEU A 159 -3.52 -7.67 -13.29
CA LEU A 159 -3.08 -8.64 -12.28
C LEU A 159 -4.22 -9.16 -11.40
N GLY A 160 -5.42 -8.58 -11.50
CA GLY A 160 -6.57 -8.95 -10.66
C GLY A 160 -6.38 -8.61 -9.18
N ILE A 161 -5.65 -7.53 -8.89
CA ILE A 161 -5.41 -7.09 -7.51
C ILE A 161 -6.63 -6.33 -7.03
N GLY A 162 -7.23 -6.79 -5.92
CA GLY A 162 -8.41 -6.15 -5.32
C GLY A 162 -8.21 -4.65 -5.07
N PRO A 163 -9.16 -3.78 -5.42
CA PRO A 163 -8.92 -2.33 -5.41
C PRO A 163 -9.21 -1.60 -4.10
N TRP A 164 -9.73 -2.27 -3.06
CA TRP A 164 -10.23 -1.58 -1.86
C TRP A 164 -9.93 -2.26 -0.52
N SER A 165 -9.02 -3.23 -0.48
CA SER A 165 -8.83 -4.04 0.73
C SER A 165 -7.37 -4.42 0.91
N ALA A 166 -6.81 -3.98 2.02
CA ALA A 166 -5.45 -4.32 2.44
C ALA A 166 -5.29 -5.85 2.56
N ALA A 167 -6.28 -6.51 3.17
CA ALA A 167 -6.28 -7.95 3.32
C ALA A 167 -6.36 -8.70 1.98
N ASP A 168 -7.12 -8.19 1.02
CA ASP A 168 -7.22 -8.84 -0.30
C ASP A 168 -5.95 -8.64 -1.13
N PHE A 169 -5.31 -7.46 -1.01
CA PHE A 169 -3.96 -7.25 -1.54
C PHE A 169 -2.95 -8.24 -0.96
N ALA A 170 -2.88 -8.40 0.36
CA ALA A 170 -1.96 -9.37 0.96
C ALA A 170 -2.29 -10.81 0.58
N THR A 171 -3.58 -11.16 0.49
CA THR A 171 -4.03 -12.49 0.05
C THR A 171 -3.55 -12.77 -1.37
N TRP A 172 -3.79 -11.83 -2.30
CA TRP A 172 -3.31 -11.93 -3.67
C TRP A 172 -1.78 -11.99 -3.75
N ALA A 173 -1.08 -11.09 -3.05
CA ALA A 173 0.38 -11.01 -3.08
C ALA A 173 1.05 -12.28 -2.54
N ASN A 174 0.47 -12.88 -1.49
CA ASN A 174 0.95 -14.12 -0.90
C ASN A 174 0.70 -15.34 -1.81
N ALA A 175 -0.40 -15.35 -2.56
CA ALA A 175 -0.71 -16.40 -3.53
C ALA A 175 0.09 -16.26 -4.84
N ASN A 176 0.61 -15.06 -5.15
CA ASN A 176 1.27 -14.76 -6.43
C ASN A 176 2.70 -14.20 -6.27
N PRO A 177 3.62 -14.88 -5.55
CA PRO A 177 4.96 -14.34 -5.28
C PRO A 177 5.79 -14.10 -6.56
N ALA A 178 5.63 -14.94 -7.58
CA ALA A 178 6.32 -14.76 -8.87
C ALA A 178 5.81 -13.51 -9.62
N ALA A 179 4.49 -13.28 -9.63
CA ALA A 179 3.91 -12.09 -10.25
C ALA A 179 4.28 -10.81 -9.48
N MET A 180 4.29 -10.87 -8.15
CA MET A 180 4.76 -9.78 -7.28
C MET A 180 6.19 -9.35 -7.67
N ARG A 181 7.11 -10.31 -7.80
CA ARG A 181 8.50 -10.00 -8.17
C ARG A 181 8.59 -9.49 -9.61
N LYS A 182 8.01 -10.23 -10.58
CA LYS A 182 8.16 -9.93 -12.01
C LYS A 182 7.46 -8.64 -12.46
N HIS A 183 6.27 -8.37 -11.94
CA HIS A 183 5.40 -7.32 -12.45
C HIS A 183 5.29 -6.10 -11.53
N ILE A 184 5.48 -6.28 -10.22
CA ILE A 184 5.37 -5.21 -9.22
C ILE A 184 6.73 -4.88 -8.61
N SER A 185 7.78 -5.65 -8.92
CA SER A 185 9.13 -5.45 -8.37
C SER A 185 9.11 -5.44 -6.83
N MET A 186 8.31 -6.32 -6.23
CA MET A 186 8.21 -6.48 -4.78
C MET A 186 8.36 -7.94 -4.37
N ALA A 187 8.90 -8.16 -3.19
CA ALA A 187 9.05 -9.48 -2.59
C ALA A 187 8.53 -9.48 -1.16
N ARG A 188 7.90 -10.58 -0.75
CA ARG A 188 7.58 -10.81 0.66
C ARG A 188 8.86 -11.16 1.42
N ILE A 189 9.00 -10.61 2.62
CA ILE A 189 10.01 -11.03 3.60
C ILE A 189 9.33 -11.65 4.83
N LYS A 190 10.13 -12.33 5.66
CA LYS A 190 9.66 -12.74 6.99
C LYS A 190 9.33 -11.48 7.79
N THR A 191 8.13 -11.44 8.36
CA THR A 191 7.73 -10.36 9.27
C THR A 191 8.64 -10.36 10.50
N PRO A 192 9.37 -9.26 10.78
CA PRO A 192 10.28 -9.22 11.91
C PRO A 192 9.55 -9.25 13.26
N GLU A 193 10.28 -9.52 14.34
CA GLU A 193 9.72 -9.52 15.70
C GLU A 193 9.67 -8.12 16.31
N LYS A 194 10.59 -7.24 15.89
CA LYS A 194 10.70 -5.87 16.36
C LYS A 194 10.36 -4.90 15.25
N ILE A 195 9.67 -3.82 15.59
CA ILE A 195 9.33 -2.75 14.65
C ILE A 195 10.56 -2.01 14.14
N SER A 196 11.65 -2.00 14.92
CA SER A 196 12.94 -1.42 14.54
C SER A 196 13.54 -2.12 13.33
N ASP A 197 13.17 -3.38 13.09
CA ASP A 197 13.76 -4.23 12.07
C ASP A 197 12.97 -4.18 10.76
N LEU A 198 11.91 -3.36 10.72
CA LEU A 198 11.18 -3.10 9.50
C LEU A 198 12.02 -2.25 8.55
N PRO A 199 12.25 -2.71 7.30
CA PRO A 199 13.02 -1.92 6.35
C PRO A 199 12.22 -0.71 5.89
N VAL A 200 12.87 0.46 5.85
CA VAL A 200 12.31 1.68 5.25
C VAL A 200 11.92 1.40 3.81
N GLY A 201 10.73 1.88 3.41
CA GLY A 201 10.10 1.57 2.12
C GLY A 201 9.44 0.20 2.06
N GLY A 202 9.45 -0.58 3.14
CA GLY A 202 8.62 -1.76 3.26
C GLY A 202 7.14 -1.40 3.34
N ILE A 203 6.28 -2.24 2.77
CA ILE A 203 4.82 -2.18 2.94
C ILE A 203 4.43 -3.22 3.98
N VAL A 204 3.83 -2.76 5.07
CA VAL A 204 3.27 -3.59 6.14
C VAL A 204 1.77 -3.73 5.89
N VAL A 205 1.29 -4.97 5.87
CA VAL A 205 -0.13 -5.27 5.68
C VAL A 205 -0.62 -6.11 6.85
N TYR A 206 -1.59 -5.57 7.58
CA TYR A 206 -2.33 -6.24 8.63
C TYR A 206 -3.55 -6.90 8.00
N GLN A 207 -3.67 -8.22 8.12
CA GLN A 207 -4.86 -8.95 7.68
C GLN A 207 -6.10 -8.48 8.46
N ARG A 208 -7.29 -8.83 7.97
CA ARG A 208 -8.60 -8.58 8.61
C ARG A 208 -8.53 -8.83 10.11
N GLY A 209 -8.87 -7.86 10.95
CA GLY A 209 -8.94 -8.03 12.41
C GLY A 209 -7.60 -8.22 13.13
N ALA A 210 -6.46 -8.17 12.43
CA ALA A 210 -5.15 -8.20 13.09
C ALA A 210 -4.90 -6.86 13.79
N CYS A 211 -4.30 -6.88 14.99
CA CYS A 211 -3.89 -5.67 15.71
C CYS A 211 -5.06 -4.69 15.98
N GLY A 212 -6.31 -5.17 16.10
CA GLY A 212 -7.48 -4.33 16.32
C GLY A 212 -7.96 -3.55 15.08
N PHE A 213 -7.33 -3.73 13.91
CA PHE A 213 -7.76 -3.10 12.67
C PHE A 213 -9.04 -3.73 12.11
N SER A 214 -9.60 -3.10 11.07
CA SER A 214 -10.84 -3.50 10.41
C SER A 214 -10.93 -5.02 10.18
N SER A 215 -11.98 -5.64 10.71
CA SER A 215 -12.31 -7.05 10.46
C SER A 215 -12.72 -7.31 9.00
N ARG A 216 -13.11 -6.27 8.26
CA ARG A 216 -13.55 -6.37 6.87
C ARG A 216 -12.43 -6.15 5.87
N HIS A 217 -11.57 -5.15 6.09
CA HIS A 217 -10.59 -4.69 5.09
C HIS A 217 -9.13 -4.89 5.51
N GLY A 218 -8.84 -5.10 6.79
CA GLY A 218 -7.46 -5.05 7.31
C GLY A 218 -6.90 -3.62 7.38
N HIS A 219 -5.58 -3.49 7.40
CA HIS A 219 -4.86 -2.20 7.35
C HIS A 219 -3.54 -2.33 6.58
N ILE A 220 -3.07 -1.25 5.97
CA ILE A 220 -1.84 -1.25 5.15
C ILE A 220 -1.12 0.08 5.28
N GLU A 221 0.21 0.01 5.39
CA GLU A 221 1.06 1.19 5.60
C GLU A 221 2.45 0.99 4.96
N VAL A 222 3.13 2.11 4.70
CA VAL A 222 4.53 2.17 4.26
C VAL A 222 5.41 2.55 5.45
N VAL A 223 6.53 1.85 5.63
CA VAL A 223 7.57 2.20 6.60
C VAL A 223 8.33 3.43 6.09
N VAL A 224 8.20 4.58 6.75
CA VAL A 224 8.86 5.82 6.32
C VAL A 224 10.13 6.13 7.09
N SER A 225 10.25 5.62 8.32
CA SER A 225 11.43 5.68 9.17
C SER A 225 11.34 4.57 10.23
N PRO A 226 12.41 4.26 10.98
CA PRO A 226 12.34 3.27 12.05
C PRO A 226 11.18 3.56 13.02
N GLY A 227 10.31 2.57 13.22
CA GLY A 227 9.15 2.70 14.10
C GLY A 227 8.04 3.64 13.62
N ARG A 228 8.08 4.17 12.39
CA ARG A 228 7.03 5.07 11.86
C ARG A 228 6.47 4.55 10.53
N LEU A 229 5.15 4.46 10.48
CA LEU A 229 4.37 3.96 9.36
C LEU A 229 3.46 5.07 8.83
N CYS A 230 3.24 5.11 7.52
CA CYS A 230 2.32 6.05 6.88
C CYS A 230 1.39 5.37 5.88
N SER A 231 0.12 5.76 5.90
CA SER A 231 -0.89 5.45 4.90
C SER A 231 -1.66 6.73 4.54
N ASP A 232 -2.91 6.85 4.93
CA ASP A 232 -3.65 8.12 4.87
C ASP A 232 -3.22 9.10 5.98
N GLY A 233 -2.76 8.60 7.13
CA GLY A 233 -2.01 9.34 8.14
C GLY A 233 -0.66 8.69 8.47
N CYS A 234 0.16 9.33 9.30
CA CYS A 234 1.41 8.76 9.81
C CYS A 234 1.34 8.54 11.32
N GLN A 235 1.76 7.37 11.78
CA GLN A 235 1.74 6.99 13.20
C GLN A 235 2.95 6.15 13.59
N PRO A 236 3.25 6.04 14.90
CA PRO A 236 4.15 5.01 15.42
C PRO A 236 3.65 3.60 15.05
N ALA A 237 4.59 2.67 14.84
CA ALA A 237 4.27 1.26 14.69
C ALA A 237 3.94 0.63 16.06
N TYR A 238 2.96 -0.28 16.08
CA TYR A 238 2.48 -0.97 17.27
C TYR A 238 3.36 -2.20 17.59
N GLN A 239 4.35 -2.06 18.48
CA GLN A 239 5.29 -3.14 18.81
C GLN A 239 4.60 -4.38 19.37
N GLU A 240 3.50 -4.22 20.11
CA GLU A 240 2.66 -5.30 20.63
C GLU A 240 2.15 -6.24 19.53
N CYS A 241 1.92 -5.71 18.33
CA CYS A 241 1.42 -6.49 17.19
C CYS A 241 2.50 -7.35 16.53
N PHE A 242 3.78 -6.95 16.64
CA PHE A 242 4.93 -7.73 16.15
C PHE A 242 5.48 -8.69 17.20
N GLY A 243 5.36 -8.34 18.47
CA GLY A 243 5.81 -9.18 19.59
C GLY A 243 4.94 -10.42 19.80
N ASN A 244 3.64 -10.36 19.48
CA ASN A 244 2.73 -11.49 19.61
C ASN A 244 2.78 -12.41 18.37
N PRO A 245 3.19 -13.70 18.48
CA PRO A 245 3.31 -14.59 17.32
C PRO A 245 1.99 -14.84 16.57
N GLY A 246 0.86 -14.89 17.29
CA GLY A 246 -0.47 -15.13 16.71
C GLY A 246 -1.00 -13.93 15.91
N ILE A 247 -0.67 -12.70 16.34
CA ILE A 247 -0.96 -11.50 15.56
C ILE A 247 0.05 -11.36 14.42
N ARG A 248 1.34 -11.56 14.69
CA ARG A 248 2.43 -11.42 13.70
C ARG A 248 2.27 -12.34 12.50
N SER A 249 1.74 -13.56 12.68
CA SER A 249 1.44 -14.48 11.56
C SER A 249 0.39 -13.93 10.58
N ARG A 250 -0.39 -12.94 11.01
CA ARG A 250 -1.40 -12.21 10.25
C ARG A 250 -0.91 -10.86 9.72
N ILE A 251 0.39 -10.60 9.83
CA ILE A 251 1.06 -9.43 9.28
C ILE A 251 1.96 -9.90 8.14
N SER A 252 1.86 -9.25 6.98
CA SER A 252 2.73 -9.49 5.83
C SER A 252 3.58 -8.25 5.56
N VAL A 253 4.87 -8.45 5.27
CA VAL A 253 5.79 -7.36 4.92
C VAL A 253 6.33 -7.60 3.52
N TYR A 254 6.22 -6.58 2.67
CA TYR A 254 6.69 -6.60 1.29
C TYR A 254 7.74 -5.50 1.09
N VAL A 255 8.82 -5.81 0.38
CA VAL A 255 9.91 -4.87 0.12
C VAL A 255 10.13 -4.72 -1.39
N PRO A 256 10.52 -3.53 -1.87
CA PRO A 256 10.95 -3.36 -3.26
C PRO A 256 12.19 -4.19 -3.57
N VAL A 257 12.19 -4.83 -4.73
CA VAL A 257 13.32 -5.57 -5.28
C VAL A 257 13.65 -5.06 -6.67
N LYS A 258 14.90 -5.25 -7.10
CA LYS A 258 15.33 -4.89 -8.44
C LYS A 258 14.56 -5.73 -9.43
N LYS A 259 14.07 -5.11 -10.50
CA LYS A 259 13.47 -5.85 -11.60
C LYS A 259 14.56 -6.74 -12.21
N GLU A 260 14.27 -8.03 -12.33
CA GLU A 260 15.09 -8.93 -13.14
C GLU A 260 15.22 -8.29 -14.53
N ARG A 261 16.46 -7.98 -14.92
CA ARG A 261 16.69 -7.54 -16.30
C ARG A 261 16.34 -8.74 -17.16
N ASP A 262 15.42 -8.55 -18.10
CA ASP A 262 15.20 -9.54 -19.14
C ASP A 262 16.57 -9.68 -19.85
N GLU A 263 17.30 -10.76 -19.56
CA GLU A 263 18.55 -11.09 -20.24
C GLU A 263 18.16 -11.41 -21.68
N ASN A 264 18.33 -10.41 -22.55
CA ASN A 264 17.93 -10.42 -23.94
C ASN A 264 19.14 -10.63 -24.84
#